data_AF-A0A7Z9Q1X1-F1
#
_entry.id   AF-A0A7Z9Q1X1-F1
#
_cell.length_a   1.000
_cell.length_b   1.000
_cell.length_c   1.000
_cell.angle_alpha   90.00
_cell.angle_beta   90.00
_cell.angle_gamma   90.00
#
_symmetry.space_group_name_H-M   'P 1'
#
loop_
_entity.id
_entity.type
_entity.pdbx_description
1 polymer ?
#
loop_
_entity_poly.entity_id
_entity_poly.type
_entity_poly.pdbx_seq_one_letter_code
_entity_poly.pdbx_strand_id
1 'polypeptide(L)'
;MPIQPLPQFEEDLASYLKEKEDREAYERLNAPTSIVVRFGYMRMVGEFPYTGKEKPGCGSKLVVRTHRGTEIGEMLTSTCPNAGCSKSVTRKEMLEYIENSGGRQYPFHDRGKVLRIATVDDLNDQERLEQKKNELRMRAKR
;
A
#
# COMPACT_ATOMS: atom_id res chain seq x y z
N MET A 1 18.47 1.28 -51.61
CA MET A 1 18.12 -0.13 -51.33
C MET A 1 17.71 -0.21 -49.87
N PRO A 2 16.50 -0.69 -49.54
CA PRO A 2 16.12 -0.89 -48.15
C PRO A 2 16.99 -2.00 -47.57
N ILE A 3 17.66 -1.72 -46.45
CA ILE A 3 18.46 -2.70 -45.70
C ILE A 3 17.48 -3.72 -45.15
N GLN A 4 17.46 -4.93 -45.71
CA GLN A 4 16.75 -6.04 -45.11
C GLN A 4 17.54 -6.49 -43.87
N PRO A 5 16.94 -6.44 -42.66
CA PRO A 5 17.62 -6.97 -41.48
C PRO A 5 17.90 -8.45 -41.70
N LEU A 6 19.11 -8.88 -41.33
CA LEU A 6 19.49 -10.28 -41.44
C LEU A 6 18.59 -11.11 -40.51
N PRO A 7 18.20 -12.34 -40.88
CA PRO A 7 17.35 -13.21 -40.05
C PRO A 7 17.91 -13.43 -38.63
N GLN A 8 19.24 -13.39 -38.49
CA GLN A 8 19.92 -13.43 -37.19
C GLN A 8 19.55 -12.26 -36.26
N PHE A 9 19.30 -11.07 -36.81
CA PHE A 9 18.87 -9.89 -36.05
C PHE A 9 17.43 -10.05 -35.52
N GLU A 10 16.55 -10.71 -36.26
CA GLU A 10 15.18 -10.98 -35.82
C GLU A 10 15.13 -12.01 -34.68
N GLU A 11 15.99 -13.03 -34.75
CA GLU A 11 16.15 -14.04 -33.69
C GLU A 11 16.73 -13.42 -32.41
N ASP A 12 17.79 -12.63 -32.52
CA ASP A 12 18.42 -11.94 -31.38
C ASP A 12 17.44 -10.94 -30.72
N LEU A 13 16.66 -10.22 -31.53
CA LEU A 13 15.63 -9.29 -31.05
C LEU A 13 14.50 -10.03 -30.32
N ALA A 14 14.07 -11.18 -30.83
CA ALA A 14 13.03 -12.00 -30.21
C ALA A 14 13.48 -12.57 -28.86
N SER A 15 14.74 -13.00 -28.73
CA SER A 15 15.30 -13.43 -27.43
C SER A 15 15.36 -12.28 -26.43
N TYR A 16 15.80 -11.09 -26.85
CA TYR A 16 15.88 -9.92 -25.98
C TYR A 16 14.50 -9.46 -25.49
N LEU A 17 13.50 -9.48 -26.37
CA LEU A 17 12.12 -9.15 -26.01
C LEU A 17 11.53 -10.17 -25.02
N LYS A 18 11.77 -11.47 -25.22
CA LYS A 18 11.36 -12.51 -24.26
C LYS A 18 12.03 -12.36 -22.90
N GLU A 19 13.34 -12.11 -22.85
CA GLU A 19 14.06 -11.87 -21.59
C GLU A 19 13.53 -10.63 -20.86
N LYS A 20 13.18 -9.59 -21.61
CA LYS A 20 12.57 -8.37 -21.07
C LYS A 20 11.17 -8.63 -20.54
N GLU A 21 10.33 -9.34 -21.29
CA GLU A 21 8.98 -9.72 -20.87
C GLU A 21 9.00 -10.61 -19.62
N ASP A 22 9.92 -11.57 -19.57
CA ASP A 22 10.14 -12.43 -18.42
C ASP A 22 10.58 -11.60 -17.21
N ARG A 23 11.56 -10.69 -17.38
CA ARG A 23 12.02 -9.81 -16.29
C ARG A 23 10.91 -8.88 -15.79
N GLU A 24 10.11 -8.29 -16.68
CA GLU A 24 8.95 -7.47 -16.31
C GLU A 24 7.84 -8.29 -15.63
N ALA A 25 7.68 -9.56 -16.00
CA ALA A 25 6.78 -10.49 -15.32
C ALA A 25 7.28 -10.81 -13.92
N TYR A 26 8.58 -11.10 -13.75
CA TYR A 26 9.21 -11.33 -12.45
C TYR A 26 9.14 -10.09 -11.55
N GLU A 27 9.31 -8.88 -12.09
CA GLU A 27 9.17 -7.63 -11.33
C GLU A 27 7.73 -7.39 -10.86
N ARG A 28 6.72 -7.72 -11.67
CA ARG A 28 5.31 -7.73 -11.24
C ARG A 28 5.02 -8.82 -10.19
N LEU A 29 5.73 -9.94 -10.26
CA LEU A 29 5.64 -11.04 -9.31
C LEU A 29 6.34 -10.75 -7.98
N ASN A 30 7.32 -9.84 -7.94
CA ASN A 30 7.92 -9.39 -6.69
C ASN A 30 6.90 -8.63 -5.82
N ALA A 31 7.03 -8.78 -4.50
CA ALA A 31 6.19 -8.04 -3.56
C ALA A 31 6.50 -6.55 -3.68
N PRO A 32 5.48 -5.67 -3.68
CA PRO A 32 5.72 -4.24 -3.73
C PRO A 32 6.57 -3.84 -2.52
N THR A 33 7.66 -3.11 -2.79
CA THR A 33 8.61 -2.64 -1.77
C THR A 33 7.98 -1.67 -0.79
N SER A 34 6.93 -0.98 -1.22
CA SER A 34 6.14 -0.05 -0.42
C SER A 34 4.64 -0.35 -0.55
N ILE A 35 3.91 -0.13 0.54
CA ILE A 35 2.47 -0.32 0.62
C ILE A 35 1.82 0.97 1.10
N VAL A 36 0.76 1.39 0.41
CA VAL A 36 -0.08 2.51 0.84
C VAL A 36 -1.08 1.99 1.86
N VAL A 37 -1.06 2.58 3.05
CA VAL A 37 -1.92 2.16 4.16
C VAL A 37 -2.69 3.36 4.70
N ARG A 38 -3.97 3.15 4.99
CA ARG A 38 -4.81 4.07 5.74
C ARG A 38 -4.79 3.69 7.22
N PHE A 39 -4.42 4.62 8.10
CA PHE A 39 -4.22 4.35 9.52
C PHE A 39 -4.82 5.43 10.43
N GLY A 40 -5.06 5.04 11.68
CA GLY A 40 -5.58 5.90 12.73
C GLY A 40 -7.05 6.30 12.58
N TYR A 41 -7.58 6.93 13.64
CA TYR A 41 -8.98 7.40 13.67
C TYR A 41 -9.26 8.50 12.63
N MET A 42 -8.27 9.36 12.37
CA MET A 42 -8.35 10.42 11.35
C MET A 42 -8.22 9.89 9.92
N ARG A 43 -8.05 8.57 9.74
CA ARG A 43 -7.91 7.93 8.43
C ARG A 43 -6.79 8.53 7.57
N MET A 44 -5.65 8.81 8.20
CA MET A 44 -4.47 9.31 7.51
C MET A 44 -3.97 8.27 6.52
N VAL A 45 -3.42 8.73 5.41
CA VAL A 45 -2.83 7.86 4.38
C VAL A 45 -1.32 8.06 4.38
N GLY A 46 -0.58 6.96 4.38
CA GLY A 46 0.87 6.98 4.29
C GLY A 46 1.39 5.82 3.46
N GLU A 47 2.55 6.02 2.86
CA GLU A 47 3.30 4.99 2.16
C GLU A 47 4.38 4.47 3.09
N PHE A 48 4.37 3.16 3.35
CA PHE A 48 5.32 2.54 4.27
C PHE A 48 6.05 1.38 3.59
N PRO A 49 7.35 1.20 3.88
CA PRO A 49 8.08 0.03 3.40
C PRO A 49 7.50 -1.24 4.03
N TYR A 50 7.44 -2.31 3.24
CA TYR A 50 6.99 -3.63 3.67
C TYR A 50 8.09 -4.66 3.44
N THR A 51 8.46 -5.36 4.52
CA THR A 51 9.54 -6.38 4.49
C THR A 51 8.98 -7.80 4.57
N GLY A 52 7.66 -7.98 4.53
CA GLY A 52 7.04 -9.31 4.57
C GLY A 52 7.11 -10.01 3.22
N LYS A 53 7.08 -11.35 3.26
CA LYS A 53 7.07 -12.20 2.05
C LYS A 53 5.68 -12.34 1.45
N GLU A 54 4.63 -12.17 2.26
CA GLU A 54 3.25 -12.35 1.84
C GLU A 54 2.75 -11.11 1.12
N LYS A 55 1.99 -11.27 0.03
CA LYS A 55 1.35 -10.13 -0.63
C LYS A 55 0.01 -9.87 0.07
N PRO A 56 -0.12 -8.84 0.93
CA PRO A 56 -1.40 -8.55 1.53
C PRO A 56 -2.42 -8.20 0.44
N GLY A 57 -3.63 -8.73 0.58
CA GLY A 57 -4.74 -8.43 -0.32
C GLY A 57 -5.33 -7.04 -0.04
N CYS A 58 -6.04 -6.49 -1.02
CA CYS A 58 -6.83 -5.25 -0.88
C CYS A 58 -7.71 -5.29 0.39
N GLY A 59 -7.60 -4.28 1.25
CA GLY A 59 -8.37 -4.21 2.49
C GLY A 59 -7.90 -5.10 3.63
N SER A 60 -6.75 -5.77 3.49
CA SER A 60 -6.14 -6.51 4.60
C SER A 60 -5.74 -5.55 5.71
N LYS A 61 -6.00 -5.96 6.95
CA LYS A 61 -5.53 -5.23 8.13
C LYS A 61 -4.05 -5.55 8.34
N LEU A 62 -3.27 -4.50 8.56
CA LEU A 62 -1.82 -4.55 8.69
C LEU A 62 -1.44 -3.89 10.01
N VAL A 63 -0.44 -4.45 10.70
CA VAL A 63 0.18 -3.78 11.83
C VAL A 63 1.23 -2.84 11.30
N VAL A 64 1.04 -1.54 11.50
CA VAL A 64 1.93 -0.49 10.98
C VAL A 64 2.53 0.29 12.14
N ARG A 65 3.84 0.50 12.08
CA ARG A 65 4.53 1.44 12.96
C ARG A 65 4.61 2.78 12.26
N THR A 66 3.87 3.77 12.75
CA THR A 66 3.85 5.13 12.23
C THR A 66 4.60 6.06 13.17
N HIS A 67 4.65 7.35 12.82
CA HIS A 67 5.16 8.43 13.67
C HIS A 67 4.49 8.56 15.07
N ARG A 68 3.29 8.00 15.27
CA ARG A 68 2.53 8.11 16.53
C ARG A 68 2.63 6.85 17.40
N GLY A 69 3.14 5.75 16.84
CA GLY A 69 3.21 4.47 17.52
C GLY A 69 2.85 3.30 16.60
N THR A 70 2.56 2.15 17.20
CA THR A 70 2.08 0.97 16.48
C THR A 70 0.56 0.99 16.45
N GLU A 71 -0.02 0.88 15.26
CA GLU A 71 -1.46 0.93 15.04
C GLU A 71 -1.90 -0.03 13.94
N ILE A 72 -3.20 -0.33 13.91
CA ILE A 72 -3.82 -1.11 12.84
C ILE A 72 -4.11 -0.18 11.66
N GLY A 73 -3.52 -0.50 10.53
CA GLY A 73 -3.77 0.13 9.24
C GLY A 73 -4.56 -0.80 8.31
N GLU A 74 -5.21 -0.22 7.32
CA GLU A 74 -5.88 -0.94 6.24
C GLU A 74 -5.16 -0.66 4.92
N MET A 75 -4.78 -1.72 4.21
CA MET A 75 -4.13 -1.60 2.92
C MET A 75 -5.07 -0.99 1.89
N LEU A 76 -4.58 0.06 1.22
CA LEU A 76 -5.23 0.64 0.04
C LEU A 76 -4.49 0.14 -1.21
N THR A 77 -5.24 -0.35 -2.18
CA THR A 77 -4.69 -0.69 -3.50
C THR A 77 -5.29 0.20 -4.56
N SER A 78 -4.43 0.78 -5.40
CA SER A 78 -4.80 1.61 -6.54
C SER A 78 -5.13 0.82 -7.81
N THR A 79 -4.78 -0.47 -7.85
CA THR A 79 -4.82 -1.32 -9.05
C THR A 79 -5.89 -2.41 -8.99
N CYS A 80 -7.01 -2.20 -8.27
CA CYS A 80 -8.12 -3.13 -8.35
C CYS A 80 -8.89 -2.90 -9.67
N PRO A 81 -9.02 -3.90 -10.57
CA PRO A 81 -9.80 -3.75 -11.80
C PRO A 81 -11.30 -3.58 -11.53
N ASN A 82 -11.75 -3.92 -10.32
CA ASN A 82 -13.11 -3.64 -9.85
C ASN A 82 -13.19 -2.19 -9.38
N ALA A 83 -13.49 -1.28 -10.31
CA ALA A 83 -13.65 0.17 -10.11
C ALA A 83 -14.82 0.59 -9.17
N GLY A 84 -15.19 -0.25 -8.19
CA GLY A 84 -16.24 -0.01 -7.22
C GLY A 84 -15.99 -0.70 -5.86
N CYS A 85 -14.77 -1.19 -5.61
CA CYS A 85 -14.44 -1.69 -4.28
C CYS A 85 -14.23 -0.50 -3.34
N SER A 86 -15.00 -0.39 -2.25
CA SER A 86 -14.87 0.66 -1.22
C SER A 86 -13.50 0.69 -0.51
N LYS A 87 -12.64 -0.27 -0.84
CA LYS A 87 -11.27 -0.44 -0.33
C LYS A 87 -10.20 -0.15 -1.38
N SER A 88 -10.58 0.04 -2.65
CA SER A 88 -9.68 0.58 -3.67
C SER A 88 -9.80 2.08 -3.69
N VAL A 89 -8.65 2.76 -3.72
CA VAL A 89 -8.60 4.23 -3.83
C VAL A 89 -7.98 4.57 -5.17
N THR A 90 -8.73 5.29 -5.99
CA THR A 90 -8.27 5.77 -7.29
C THR A 90 -7.19 6.82 -7.11
N ARG A 91 -6.35 7.02 -8.14
CA ARG A 91 -5.33 8.07 -8.13
C ARG A 91 -5.95 9.46 -7.90
N LYS A 92 -7.15 9.70 -8.42
CA LYS A 92 -7.88 10.97 -8.25
C LYS A 92 -8.26 11.19 -6.79
N GLU A 93 -8.84 10.18 -6.13
CA GLU A 93 -9.20 10.25 -4.71
C GLU A 93 -7.97 10.44 -3.81
N MET A 94 -6.83 9.84 -4.16
CA MET A 94 -5.57 10.10 -3.44
C MET A 94 -5.10 11.55 -3.60
N LEU A 95 -5.13 12.09 -4.82
CA LEU A 95 -4.72 13.48 -5.08
C LEU A 95 -5.65 14.47 -4.37
N GLU A 96 -6.96 14.24 -4.45
CA GLU A 96 -7.97 15.05 -3.76
C GLU A 96 -7.80 14.98 -2.23
N TYR A 97 -7.49 13.79 -1.69
CA TYR A 97 -7.20 13.63 -0.27
C TYR A 97 -5.94 14.41 0.15
N ILE A 98 -4.88 14.36 -0.64
CA ILE A 98 -3.63 15.11 -0.40
C ILE A 98 -3.92 16.61 -0.44
N GLU A 99 -4.63 17.10 -1.45
CA GLU A 99 -5.02 18.51 -1.57
C GLU A 99 -5.83 19.00 -0.37
N ASN A 100 -6.89 18.26 0.00
CA ASN A 100 -7.76 18.60 1.12
C ASN A 100 -7.07 18.57 2.48
N SER A 101 -5.98 17.81 2.60
CA SER A 101 -5.34 17.57 3.88
C SER A 101 -4.06 18.40 4.12
N GLY A 102 -3.67 19.26 3.16
CA GLY A 102 -2.49 20.14 3.29
C GLY A 102 -1.61 20.25 2.04
N GLY A 103 -2.05 19.70 0.91
CA GLY A 103 -1.37 19.79 -0.39
C GLY A 103 0.02 19.14 -0.37
N ARG A 104 1.03 19.83 -0.93
CA ARG A 104 2.44 19.34 -0.96
C ARG A 104 3.07 19.10 0.42
N GLN A 105 2.49 19.65 1.48
CA GLN A 105 2.95 19.46 2.86
C GLN A 105 2.21 18.33 3.56
N TYR A 106 1.23 17.71 2.89
CA TYR A 106 0.54 16.55 3.46
C TYR A 106 1.57 15.45 3.71
N PRO A 107 1.67 14.95 4.95
CA PRO A 107 2.84 14.22 5.34
C PRO A 107 2.76 12.80 4.78
N PHE A 108 3.44 12.60 3.65
CA PHE A 108 4.04 11.30 3.39
C PHE A 108 5.09 11.10 4.49
N HIS A 109 4.66 10.51 5.60
CA HIS A 109 5.56 10.16 6.68
C HIS A 109 6.49 9.06 6.16
N ASP A 110 7.70 9.46 5.79
CA ASP A 110 8.85 8.61 5.52
C ASP A 110 9.23 7.74 6.72
N ARG A 111 8.86 8.20 7.92
CA ARG A 111 9.08 7.51 9.19
C ARG A 111 7.95 6.53 9.50
N GLY A 112 8.18 5.28 9.12
CA GLY A 112 7.38 4.15 9.54
C GLY A 112 7.73 2.85 8.83
N LYS A 113 7.08 1.75 9.22
CA LYS A 113 7.18 0.48 8.51
C LYS A 113 5.95 -0.38 8.75
N VAL A 114 5.55 -1.13 7.73
CA VAL A 114 4.57 -2.21 7.90
C VAL A 114 5.29 -3.41 8.50
N LEU A 115 4.83 -3.87 9.66
CA LEU A 115 5.47 -4.97 10.39
C LEU A 115 5.01 -6.33 9.87
N ARG A 116 3.70 -6.53 9.80
CA ARG A 116 3.07 -7.81 9.47
C ARG A 116 1.59 -7.64 9.12
N ILE A 117 0.99 -8.70 8.58
CA ILE A 117 -0.46 -8.84 8.50
C ILE A 117 -1.02 -8.97 9.92
N ALA A 118 -2.15 -8.29 10.19
CA ALA A 118 -2.79 -8.32 11.50
C ALA A 118 -3.29 -9.74 11.79
N THR A 119 -2.93 -10.24 12.96
CA THR A 119 -3.45 -11.50 13.51
C THR A 119 -4.81 -11.27 14.18
N VAL A 120 -5.51 -12.35 14.53
CA VAL A 120 -6.80 -12.26 15.25
C VAL A 120 -6.62 -11.56 16.59
N ASP A 121 -5.50 -11.80 17.28
CA ASP A 121 -5.19 -11.14 18.55
C ASP A 121 -5.03 -9.63 18.37
N ASP A 122 -4.32 -9.20 17.32
CA ASP A 122 -4.16 -7.78 16.98
C ASP A 122 -5.52 -7.09 16.72
N LEU A 123 -6.48 -7.82 16.12
CA LEU A 123 -7.84 -7.31 15.87
C LEU A 123 -8.67 -7.22 17.15
N ASN A 124 -8.58 -8.22 18.03
CA ASN A 124 -9.26 -8.23 19.32
C ASN A 124 -8.75 -7.11 20.23
N ASP A 125 -7.44 -6.85 20.23
CA ASP A 125 -6.84 -5.76 20.98
C ASP A 125 -7.32 -4.39 20.46
N GLN A 126 -7.42 -4.24 19.14
CA GLN A 126 -7.97 -3.03 18.53
C GLN A 126 -9.44 -2.82 18.92
N GLU A 127 -10.26 -3.87 18.89
CA GLU A 127 -11.66 -3.79 19.29
C GLU A 127 -11.80 -3.41 20.77
N ARG A 128 -10.97 -3.99 21.64
CA ARG A 128 -10.93 -3.65 23.06
C ARG A 128 -10.57 -2.19 23.30
N LEU A 129 -9.66 -1.63 22.50
CA LEU A 129 -9.31 -0.20 22.57
C LEU A 129 -10.47 0.69 22.14
N GLU A 130 -11.17 0.34 21.06
CA GLU A 130 -12.34 1.09 20.57
C GLU A 130 -13.49 1.08 21.59
N GLN A 131 -13.77 -0.05 22.24
CA GLN A 131 -14.79 -0.13 23.30
C GLN A 131 -14.47 0.78 24.50
N LYS A 132 -13.18 0.89 24.86
CA LYS A 132 -12.73 1.76 25.96
C LYS A 132 -12.66 3.24 25.62
N LYS A 133 -12.86 3.62 24.36
CA LYS A 133 -12.74 5.01 23.89
C LYS A 133 -13.62 5.99 24.66
N ASN A 134 -14.86 5.61 24.95
CA ASN A 134 -15.79 6.46 25.71
C ASN A 134 -15.32 6.69 27.15
N GLU A 135 -14.83 5.64 27.80
CA GLU A 135 -14.27 5.70 29.15
C GLU A 135 -13.02 6.59 29.18
N LEU A 136 -12.09 6.40 28.24
CA LEU A 136 -10.90 7.22 28.09
C LEU A 136 -11.24 8.69 27.85
N ARG A 137 -12.25 8.97 27.01
CA ARG A 137 -12.72 10.34 26.75
C ARG A 137 -13.29 10.99 28.01
N MET A 138 -14.02 10.25 28.84
CA MET A 138 -14.56 10.78 30.09
C MET A 138 -13.47 11.04 31.12
N ARG A 139 -12.46 10.18 31.21
CA ARG A 139 -11.29 10.38 32.09
C ARG A 139 -10.47 11.60 31.70
N ALA A 140 -10.23 11.81 30.40
CA ALA A 140 -9.43 12.93 29.90
C ALA A 140 -10.11 14.31 30.03
N LYS A 141 -11.43 14.35 30.30
CA LYS A 141 -12.17 15.59 30.55
C LYS A 141 -12.10 16.07 32.01
N ARG A 142 -11.65 15.23 32.93
CA ARG A 142 -11.38 15.61 34.33
C ARG A 142 -9.98 16.19 34.45
#